data_AF-A0A3D1TTV0-F1
#
_entry.id   AF-A0A3D1TTV0-F1
#
_cell.length_a   1.000
_cell.length_b   1.000
_cell.length_c   1.000
_cell.angle_alpha   90.00
_cell.angle_beta   90.00
_cell.angle_gamma   90.00
#
_symmetry.space_group_name_H-M   'P 1'
#
loop_
_entity.id
_entity.type
_entity.pdbx_description
1 polymer ?
#
loop_
_entity_poly.entity_id
_entity_poly.type
_entity_poly.pdbx_seq_one_letter_code
_entity_poly.pdbx_strand_id
1 'polypeptide(L)'
;MIEQAVRPLAANPKLRDLILAVRRSYEQVIDEANKDMVLFAGPSAAATERAHQITAKFREYIEQHKDAITALQILYSRPHRQQLTFKDIKALANAIERPPQQWTPEVLWRAYEQLDRSKVRGSGGKMLTDIVSLVRFALEHDAQLVPYKDQVETRYENWLAQQKQGGRVFTAEQIRWLGLMKEHISASLTITVDDFDYEPFLQHGGLGKAYAVFGQQFTPLLSELSEALAA
;
A
#
# COMPACT_ATOMS: atom_id res chain seq x y z
N MET A 1 -56.54 -8.90 -40.66
CA MET A 1 -55.20 -9.22 -40.08
C MET A 1 -54.93 -8.51 -38.76
N ILE A 2 -55.24 -7.21 -38.60
CA ILE A 2 -55.02 -6.48 -37.32
C ILE A 2 -55.90 -7.02 -36.17
N GLU A 3 -57.19 -7.32 -36.42
CA GLU A 3 -58.10 -7.83 -35.38
C GLU A 3 -57.65 -9.17 -34.76
N GLN A 4 -57.09 -10.09 -35.56
CA GLN A 4 -56.56 -11.35 -35.04
C GLN A 4 -55.30 -11.13 -34.20
N ALA A 5 -54.46 -10.15 -34.56
CA ALA A 5 -53.21 -9.86 -33.86
C ALA A 5 -53.44 -9.23 -32.47
N VAL A 6 -54.51 -8.45 -32.29
CA VAL A 6 -54.80 -7.74 -31.02
C VAL A 6 -55.64 -8.60 -30.05
N ARG A 7 -56.24 -9.69 -30.54
CA ARG A 7 -57.12 -10.59 -29.76
C ARG A 7 -56.50 -11.12 -28.45
N PRO A 8 -55.22 -11.52 -28.37
CA PRO A 8 -54.61 -12.00 -27.11
C PRO A 8 -54.55 -10.95 -26.01
N LEU A 9 -54.42 -9.66 -26.38
CA LEU A 9 -54.41 -8.54 -25.44
C LEU A 9 -55.83 -8.07 -25.11
N ALA A 10 -56.72 -7.98 -26.10
CA ALA A 10 -58.09 -7.49 -25.91
C ALA A 10 -58.98 -8.47 -25.12
N ALA A 11 -58.83 -9.78 -25.36
CA ALA A 11 -59.66 -10.81 -24.73
C ALA A 11 -59.19 -11.23 -23.32
N ASN A 12 -58.02 -10.75 -22.86
CA ASN A 12 -57.47 -11.12 -21.56
C ASN A 12 -57.24 -9.87 -20.68
N PRO A 13 -58.25 -9.45 -19.89
CA PRO A 13 -58.13 -8.32 -18.97
C PRO A 13 -56.98 -8.49 -17.97
N LYS A 14 -56.79 -9.71 -17.42
CA LYS A 14 -55.72 -10.00 -16.45
C LYS A 14 -54.33 -9.75 -17.01
N LEU A 15 -54.11 -10.07 -18.30
CA LEU A 15 -52.83 -9.79 -18.97
C LEU A 15 -52.59 -8.28 -19.12
N ARG A 16 -53.62 -7.50 -19.47
CA ARG A 16 -53.50 -6.04 -19.58
C ARG A 16 -53.19 -5.39 -18.24
N ASP A 17 -53.87 -5.83 -17.19
CA ASP A 17 -53.64 -5.34 -15.83
C ASP A 17 -52.23 -5.70 -15.35
N LEU A 18 -51.74 -6.91 -15.67
CA LEU A 18 -50.38 -7.33 -15.36
C LEU A 18 -49.34 -6.48 -16.10
N ILE A 19 -49.53 -6.18 -17.38
CA ILE A 19 -48.63 -5.32 -18.17
C ILE A 19 -48.57 -3.89 -17.57
N LEU A 20 -49.72 -3.34 -17.18
CA LEU A 20 -49.79 -2.02 -16.55
C LEU A 20 -49.15 -2.02 -15.15
N ALA A 21 -49.33 -3.09 -14.38
CA ALA A 21 -48.71 -3.26 -13.07
C ALA A 21 -47.18 -3.38 -13.18
N VAL A 22 -46.68 -4.18 -14.13
CA VAL A 22 -45.25 -4.31 -14.42
C VAL A 22 -44.68 -2.97 -14.90
N ARG A 23 -45.36 -2.26 -15.79
CA ARG A 23 -44.92 -0.92 -16.21
C ARG A 23 -44.76 0.02 -15.02
N ARG A 24 -45.75 0.07 -14.11
CA ARG A 24 -45.68 0.90 -12.90
C ARG A 24 -44.57 0.47 -11.95
N SER A 25 -44.24 -0.81 -11.86
CA SER A 25 -43.11 -1.27 -11.01
C SER A 25 -41.74 -0.90 -11.56
N TYR A 26 -41.65 -0.56 -12.85
CA TYR A 26 -40.42 -0.10 -13.51
C TYR A 26 -40.39 1.42 -13.79
N GLU A 27 -41.45 2.16 -13.46
CA GLU A 27 -41.44 3.64 -13.52
C GLU A 27 -40.82 4.20 -12.24
N GLN A 28 -39.55 4.61 -12.32
CA GLN A 28 -38.92 5.43 -11.28
C GLN A 28 -39.16 6.91 -11.62
N VAL A 29 -39.84 7.62 -10.71
CA VAL A 29 -39.94 9.08 -10.77
C VAL A 29 -38.67 9.65 -10.13
N ILE A 30 -37.81 10.26 -10.93
CA ILE A 30 -36.62 10.97 -10.46
C ILE A 30 -37.01 12.44 -10.27
N ASP A 31 -36.84 12.96 -9.07
CA ASP A 31 -37.00 14.39 -8.79
C ASP A 31 -35.74 15.13 -9.28
N GLU A 32 -35.88 15.86 -10.40
CA GLU A 32 -34.79 16.66 -10.97
C GLU A 32 -34.75 18.11 -10.41
N ALA A 33 -35.73 18.51 -9.59
CA ALA A 33 -35.89 19.89 -9.15
C ALA A 33 -35.24 20.15 -7.77
N ASN A 34 -35.23 19.17 -6.88
CA ASN A 34 -34.55 19.29 -5.59
C ASN A 34 -33.10 18.84 -5.68
N LYS A 35 -32.17 19.79 -5.63
CA LYS A 35 -30.75 19.50 -5.44
C LYS A 35 -30.51 19.11 -4.00
N ASP A 36 -30.12 17.85 -3.77
CA ASP A 36 -29.67 17.39 -2.47
C ASP A 36 -28.50 18.25 -1.97
N MET A 37 -28.62 18.76 -0.74
CA MET A 37 -27.54 19.45 -0.04
C MET A 37 -26.78 18.46 0.83
N VAL A 38 -25.46 18.43 0.69
CA VAL A 38 -24.59 17.60 1.54
C VAL A 38 -24.56 18.20 2.96
N LEU A 39 -25.26 17.57 3.90
CA LEU A 39 -25.32 18.01 5.30
C LEU A 39 -24.04 17.67 6.09
N PHE A 40 -23.30 16.65 5.66
CA PHE A 40 -22.05 16.23 6.28
C PHE A 40 -21.19 15.44 5.28
N ALA A 41 -19.94 15.86 5.08
CA ALA A 41 -18.93 15.18 4.27
C ALA A 41 -17.72 14.81 5.12
N GLY A 42 -17.96 14.08 6.21
CA GLY A 42 -16.92 13.56 7.10
C GLY A 42 -17.17 12.10 7.49
N PRO A 43 -16.25 11.48 8.22
CA PRO A 43 -16.47 10.14 8.77
C PRO A 43 -17.56 10.20 9.85
N SER A 44 -18.48 9.23 9.88
CA SER A 44 -19.48 9.17 10.94
C SER A 44 -18.81 8.96 12.30
N ALA A 45 -19.42 9.45 13.39
CA ALA A 45 -18.88 9.27 14.74
C ALA A 45 -18.60 7.80 15.07
N ALA A 46 -19.47 6.89 14.61
CA ALA A 46 -19.28 5.44 14.74
C ALA A 46 -18.07 4.91 13.95
N ALA A 47 -17.73 5.52 12.82
CA ALA A 47 -16.58 5.12 12.04
C ALA A 47 -15.27 5.63 12.68
N THR A 48 -15.26 6.85 13.21
CA THR A 48 -14.10 7.41 13.93
C THR A 48 -13.80 6.61 15.20
N GLU A 49 -14.83 6.24 15.95
CA GLU A 49 -14.70 5.35 17.12
C GLU A 49 -14.09 3.99 16.74
N ARG A 50 -14.55 3.38 15.64
CA ARG A 50 -13.95 2.15 15.11
C ARG A 50 -12.48 2.31 14.75
N ALA A 51 -12.11 3.42 14.12
CA ALA A 51 -10.72 3.71 13.77
C ALA A 51 -9.83 3.86 15.03
N HIS A 52 -10.35 4.49 16.09
CA HIS A 52 -9.66 4.57 17.38
C HIS A 52 -9.44 3.18 17.98
N GLN A 53 -10.45 2.32 17.98
CA GLN A 53 -10.34 0.96 18.51
C GLN A 53 -9.33 0.11 17.73
N ILE A 54 -9.32 0.19 16.39
CA ILE A 54 -8.38 -0.54 15.54
C ILE A 54 -6.95 -0.12 15.86
N THR A 55 -6.67 1.18 15.86
CA THR A 55 -5.31 1.70 16.07
C THR A 55 -4.81 1.46 17.50
N ALA A 56 -5.69 1.56 18.51
CA ALA A 56 -5.37 1.24 19.89
C ALA A 56 -5.02 -0.24 20.07
N LYS A 57 -5.84 -1.15 19.54
CA LYS A 57 -5.57 -2.59 19.58
C LYS A 57 -4.31 -2.96 18.81
N PHE A 58 -4.04 -2.29 17.69
CA PHE A 58 -2.81 -2.51 16.92
C PHE A 58 -1.57 -2.14 17.73
N ARG A 59 -1.60 -1.00 18.43
CA ARG A 59 -0.51 -0.59 19.34
C ARG A 59 -0.34 -1.59 20.49
N GLU A 60 -1.43 -2.02 21.10
CA GLU A 60 -1.41 -3.04 22.16
C GLU A 60 -0.80 -4.36 21.66
N TYR A 61 -1.19 -4.80 20.48
CA TYR A 61 -0.64 -6.01 19.84
C TYR A 61 0.86 -5.90 19.62
N ILE A 62 1.34 -4.76 19.09
CA ILE A 62 2.76 -4.53 18.86
C ILE A 62 3.54 -4.66 20.18
N GLU A 63 3.05 -4.04 21.26
CA GLU A 63 3.71 -4.08 22.55
C GLU A 63 3.73 -5.50 23.17
N GLN A 64 2.62 -6.23 23.07
CA GLN A 64 2.51 -7.60 23.59
C GLN A 64 3.40 -8.60 22.84
N HIS A 65 3.65 -8.35 21.55
CA HIS A 65 4.38 -9.27 20.67
C HIS A 65 5.79 -8.79 20.30
N LYS A 66 6.27 -7.69 20.89
CA LYS A 66 7.57 -7.09 20.56
C LYS A 66 8.75 -8.05 20.68
N ASP A 67 8.69 -8.98 21.63
CA ASP A 67 9.73 -9.99 21.89
C ASP A 67 9.45 -11.34 21.22
N ALA A 68 8.27 -11.52 20.61
CA ALA A 68 7.85 -12.78 19.99
C ALA A 68 7.99 -12.77 18.45
N ILE A 69 7.88 -11.59 17.83
CA ILE A 69 7.93 -11.43 16.37
C ILE A 69 9.24 -10.73 16.00
N THR A 70 10.08 -11.41 15.22
CA THR A 70 11.40 -10.90 14.77
C THR A 70 11.32 -9.51 14.15
N ALA A 71 10.33 -9.24 13.30
CA ALA A 71 10.14 -7.93 12.69
C ALA A 71 9.96 -6.82 13.75
N LEU A 72 9.17 -7.08 14.79
CA LEU A 72 8.95 -6.12 15.87
C LEU A 72 10.21 -5.97 16.73
N GLN A 73 10.89 -7.06 17.07
CA GLN A 73 12.16 -7.01 17.80
C GLN A 73 13.16 -6.08 17.08
N ILE A 74 13.30 -6.23 15.77
CA ILE A 74 14.18 -5.40 14.94
C ILE A 74 13.74 -3.93 14.99
N LEU A 75 12.45 -3.65 14.81
CA LEU A 75 11.91 -2.28 14.80
C LEU A 75 11.95 -1.58 16.16
N TYR A 76 11.96 -2.33 17.27
CA TYR A 76 12.17 -1.82 18.64
C TYR A 76 13.65 -1.63 18.99
N SER A 77 14.54 -2.44 18.41
CA SER A 77 15.95 -2.46 18.79
C SER A 77 16.69 -1.25 18.24
N ARG A 78 17.25 -0.42 19.13
CA ARG A 78 18.21 0.64 18.77
C ARG A 78 19.60 0.36 19.39
N PRO A 79 20.69 0.41 18.61
CA PRO A 79 20.75 0.50 17.14
C PRO A 79 20.27 -0.79 16.45
N HIS A 80 19.78 -0.69 15.21
CA HIS A 80 19.36 -1.84 14.42
C HIS A 80 20.56 -2.76 14.15
N ARG A 81 20.74 -3.78 14.99
CA ARG A 81 21.84 -4.76 14.84
C ARG A 81 21.65 -5.69 13.65
N GLN A 82 20.42 -5.78 13.14
CA GLN A 82 20.02 -6.68 12.07
C GLN A 82 19.09 -5.93 11.11
N GLN A 83 19.29 -6.15 9.81
CA GLN A 83 18.40 -5.62 8.78
C GLN A 83 17.08 -6.38 8.75
N LEU A 84 15.99 -5.65 8.56
CA LEU A 84 14.67 -6.21 8.41
C LEU A 84 14.52 -6.84 7.02
N THR A 85 14.10 -8.10 6.95
CA THR A 85 13.93 -8.79 5.67
C THR A 85 12.46 -8.82 5.24
N PHE A 86 12.22 -9.03 3.94
CA PHE A 86 10.86 -9.26 3.44
C PHE A 86 10.16 -10.43 4.14
N LYS A 87 10.91 -11.48 4.49
CA LYS A 87 10.39 -12.65 5.20
C LYS A 87 9.85 -12.26 6.59
N ASP A 88 10.55 -11.41 7.30
CA ASP A 88 10.14 -10.93 8.63
C ASP A 88 8.84 -10.13 8.53
N ILE A 89 8.74 -9.24 7.55
CA ILE A 89 7.52 -8.48 7.30
C ILE A 89 6.35 -9.39 6.90
N LYS A 90 6.59 -10.36 6.02
CA LYS A 90 5.55 -11.34 5.64
C LYS A 90 5.08 -12.15 6.85
N ALA A 91 5.98 -12.52 7.75
CA ALA A 91 5.61 -13.20 9.00
C ALA A 91 4.74 -12.31 9.89
N LEU A 92 5.09 -11.03 10.05
CA LEU A 92 4.28 -10.06 10.80
C LEU A 92 2.90 -9.84 10.16
N ALA A 93 2.84 -9.68 8.84
CA ALA A 93 1.60 -9.54 8.09
C ALA A 93 0.66 -10.73 8.34
N ASN A 94 1.19 -11.95 8.19
CA ASN A 94 0.44 -13.17 8.45
C ASN A 94 -0.02 -13.29 9.91
N ALA A 95 0.72 -12.70 10.86
CA ALA A 95 0.37 -12.75 12.27
C ALA A 95 -0.81 -11.81 12.60
N ILE A 96 -0.83 -10.60 12.04
CA ILE A 96 -1.90 -9.60 12.25
C ILE A 96 -3.18 -9.90 11.46
N GLU A 97 -3.07 -10.63 10.35
CA GLU A 97 -4.21 -11.03 9.51
C GLU A 97 -5.03 -12.18 10.11
N ARG A 98 -4.47 -12.94 11.05
CA ARG A 98 -5.17 -14.06 11.68
C ARG A 98 -6.28 -13.59 12.64
N PRO A 99 -7.34 -14.39 12.84
CA PRO A 99 -8.30 -14.15 13.92
C PRO A 99 -7.59 -14.06 15.29
N PRO A 100 -8.02 -13.18 16.20
CA PRO A 100 -9.26 -12.40 16.16
C PRO A 100 -9.16 -11.03 15.46
N GLN A 101 -7.97 -10.60 15.04
CA GLN A 101 -7.75 -9.20 14.61
C GLN A 101 -8.11 -8.95 13.15
N GLN A 102 -7.72 -9.87 12.25
CA GLN A 102 -8.02 -9.76 10.82
C GLN A 102 -7.58 -8.43 10.18
N TRP A 103 -6.44 -7.89 10.63
CA TRP A 103 -5.93 -6.63 10.10
C TRP A 103 -5.11 -6.86 8.84
N THR A 104 -5.32 -5.98 7.86
CA THR A 104 -4.46 -5.83 6.69
C THR A 104 -3.78 -4.46 6.72
N PRO A 105 -2.67 -4.26 5.98
CA PRO A 105 -2.02 -2.96 5.88
C PRO A 105 -3.00 -1.86 5.43
N GLU A 106 -3.88 -2.17 4.48
CA GLU A 106 -4.90 -1.23 3.98
C GLU A 106 -5.90 -0.83 5.08
N VAL A 107 -6.39 -1.78 5.88
CA VAL A 107 -7.32 -1.51 6.98
C VAL A 107 -6.68 -0.60 8.03
N LEU A 108 -5.44 -0.89 8.42
CA LEU A 108 -4.69 -0.08 9.39
C LEU A 108 -4.41 1.32 8.85
N TRP A 109 -4.00 1.42 7.58
CA TRP A 109 -3.75 2.71 6.93
C TRP A 109 -5.00 3.59 6.93
N ARG A 110 -6.13 3.02 6.49
CA ARG A 110 -7.41 3.73 6.46
C ARG A 110 -7.85 4.15 7.86
N ALA A 111 -7.62 3.33 8.88
CA ALA A 111 -7.92 3.69 10.26
C ALA A 111 -7.11 4.92 10.70
N TYR A 112 -5.81 4.96 10.44
CA TYR A 112 -5.00 6.14 10.76
C TYR A 112 -5.39 7.39 9.95
N GLU A 113 -5.68 7.24 8.66
CA GLU A 113 -6.16 8.35 7.81
C GLU A 113 -7.47 8.93 8.33
N GLN A 114 -8.37 8.07 8.81
CA GLN A 114 -9.64 8.47 9.36
C GLN A 114 -9.53 9.22 10.70
N LEU A 115 -8.53 8.89 11.52
CA LEU A 115 -8.29 9.57 12.78
C LEU A 115 -7.66 10.94 12.60
N ASP A 116 -6.61 11.01 11.80
CA ASP A 116 -5.88 12.25 11.57
C ASP A 116 -5.23 12.26 10.18
N ARG A 117 -6.00 12.71 9.19
CA ARG A 117 -5.54 12.86 7.81
C ARG A 117 -4.37 13.84 7.69
N SER A 118 -4.16 14.75 8.64
CA SER A 118 -3.03 15.69 8.59
C SER A 118 -1.69 15.02 8.86
N LYS A 119 -1.70 13.87 9.55
CA LYS A 119 -0.52 13.06 9.84
C LYS A 119 -0.27 11.97 8.82
N VAL A 120 -1.16 11.75 7.85
CA VAL A 120 -1.00 10.75 6.80
C VAL A 120 -0.66 11.44 5.49
N ARG A 121 0.37 10.94 4.80
CA ARG A 121 0.78 11.43 3.47
C ARG A 121 0.61 10.33 2.43
N GLY A 122 0.32 10.74 1.20
CA GLY A 122 0.18 9.80 0.08
C GLY A 122 -0.95 8.77 0.28
N SER A 123 -0.90 7.71 -0.52
CA SER A 123 -1.84 6.59 -0.44
C SER A 123 -1.08 5.28 -0.22
N GLY A 124 -0.86 4.91 1.05
CA GLY A 124 -0.19 3.68 1.43
C GLY A 124 -1.16 2.54 1.74
N GLY A 125 -0.65 1.48 2.36
CA GLY A 125 -1.38 0.28 2.75
C GLY A 125 -1.58 -0.72 1.61
N LYS A 126 -1.01 -0.44 0.43
CA LYS A 126 -1.08 -1.33 -0.75
C LYS A 126 0.12 -2.26 -0.85
N MET A 127 1.29 -1.81 -0.37
CA MET A 127 2.50 -2.61 -0.37
C MET A 127 2.66 -3.28 0.99
N LEU A 128 3.18 -4.50 0.99
CA LEU A 128 3.47 -5.21 2.23
C LEU A 128 4.51 -4.47 3.09
N THR A 129 5.43 -3.76 2.44
CA THR A 129 6.45 -2.92 3.08
C THR A 129 5.88 -1.74 3.86
N ASP A 130 4.64 -1.30 3.58
CA ASP A 130 3.97 -0.25 4.36
C ASP A 130 3.70 -0.67 5.82
N ILE A 131 3.79 -1.97 6.14
CA ILE A 131 3.77 -2.45 7.53
C ILE A 131 4.90 -1.81 8.35
N VAL A 132 6.08 -1.58 7.74
CA VAL A 132 7.19 -0.88 8.41
C VAL A 132 6.75 0.51 8.84
N SER A 133 6.18 1.29 7.92
CA SER A 133 5.66 2.63 8.19
C SER A 133 4.56 2.61 9.25
N LEU A 134 3.64 1.66 9.19
CA LEU A 134 2.55 1.50 10.16
C LEU A 134 3.08 1.23 11.57
N VAL A 135 4.03 0.30 11.71
CA VAL A 135 4.62 -0.03 13.01
C VAL A 135 5.40 1.16 13.55
N ARG A 136 6.27 1.79 12.75
CA ARG A 136 7.06 2.94 13.19
C ARG A 136 6.19 4.13 13.60
N PHE A 137 5.10 4.37 12.88
CA PHE A 137 4.12 5.39 13.25
C PHE A 137 3.38 5.02 14.54
N ALA A 138 2.95 3.76 14.70
CA ALA A 138 2.29 3.30 15.92
C ALA A 138 3.18 3.41 17.17
N LEU A 139 4.49 3.18 17.00
CA LEU A 139 5.55 3.36 18.01
C LEU A 139 5.99 4.82 18.20
N GLU A 140 5.39 5.76 17.47
CA GLU A 140 5.73 7.19 17.53
C GLU A 140 7.19 7.49 17.17
N HIS A 141 7.84 6.59 16.42
CA HIS A 141 9.17 6.82 15.86
C HIS A 141 9.14 7.84 14.72
N ASP A 142 8.05 7.84 13.96
CA ASP A 142 7.84 8.78 12.86
C ASP A 142 6.60 9.65 13.16
N ALA A 143 6.72 10.96 12.99
CA ALA A 143 5.65 11.91 13.30
C ALA A 143 4.50 11.90 12.27
N GLN A 144 4.76 11.36 11.08
CA GLN A 144 3.79 11.23 9.99
C GLN A 144 3.85 9.81 9.43
N LEU A 145 2.68 9.28 9.05
CA LEU A 145 2.54 8.03 8.34
C LEU A 145 2.74 8.28 6.85
N VAL A 146 3.86 7.80 6.31
CA VAL A 146 4.29 7.98 4.92
C VAL A 146 4.54 6.60 4.28
N PRO A 147 4.09 6.34 3.03
CA PRO A 147 4.28 5.04 2.39
C PRO A 147 5.76 4.68 2.34
N TYR A 148 6.07 3.40 2.54
CA TYR A 148 7.48 2.99 2.63
C TYR A 148 8.25 3.33 1.35
N LYS A 149 7.59 3.14 0.19
CA LYS A 149 8.14 3.54 -1.11
C LYS A 149 8.54 5.02 -1.18
N ASP A 150 7.71 5.92 -0.65
CA ASP A 150 7.99 7.37 -0.69
C ASP A 150 9.17 7.73 0.24
N GLN A 151 9.33 7.01 1.36
CA GLN A 151 10.49 7.15 2.23
C GLN A 151 11.77 6.67 1.54
N VAL A 152 11.71 5.53 0.83
CA VAL A 152 12.82 5.02 0.03
C VAL A 152 13.19 6.00 -1.08
N GLU A 153 12.22 6.62 -1.76
CA GLU A 153 12.49 7.67 -2.75
C GLU A 153 13.28 8.83 -2.14
N THR A 154 12.81 9.34 -1.00
CA THR A 154 13.46 10.46 -0.30
C THR A 154 14.90 10.10 0.11
N ARG A 155 15.11 8.88 0.63
CA ARG A 155 16.45 8.39 1.00
C ARG A 155 17.35 8.23 -0.22
N TYR A 156 16.79 7.79 -1.34
CA TYR A 156 17.51 7.62 -2.60
C TYR A 156 18.00 8.96 -3.16
N GLU A 157 17.13 9.96 -3.21
CA GLU A 157 17.49 11.31 -3.64
C GLU A 157 18.59 11.91 -2.75
N ASN A 158 18.45 11.76 -1.43
CA ASN A 158 19.46 12.21 -0.46
C ASN A 158 20.79 11.48 -0.64
N TRP A 159 20.77 10.15 -0.79
CA TRP A 159 21.97 9.36 -1.01
C TRP A 159 22.66 9.76 -2.32
N LEU A 160 21.92 9.91 -3.43
CA LEU A 160 22.48 10.41 -4.69
C LEU A 160 23.12 11.80 -4.55
N ALA A 161 22.47 12.71 -3.82
CA ALA A 161 23.02 14.04 -3.56
C ALA A 161 24.33 13.97 -2.76
N GLN A 162 24.41 13.10 -1.75
CA GLN A 162 25.62 12.86 -0.97
C GLN A 162 26.75 12.26 -1.82
N GLN A 163 26.46 11.27 -2.67
CA GLN A 163 27.44 10.69 -3.60
C GLN A 163 28.05 11.78 -4.49
N LYS A 164 27.20 12.66 -5.05
CA LYS A 164 27.63 13.77 -5.89
C LYS A 164 28.49 14.78 -5.13
N GLN A 165 28.13 15.11 -3.88
CA GLN A 165 28.95 15.98 -3.03
C GLN A 165 30.31 15.35 -2.70
N GLY A 166 30.37 14.03 -2.55
CA GLY A 166 31.59 13.24 -2.37
C GLY A 166 32.41 13.04 -3.66
N GLY A 167 32.01 13.65 -4.78
CA GLY A 167 32.71 13.56 -6.07
C GLY A 167 32.39 12.32 -6.90
N ARG A 168 31.50 11.44 -6.44
CA ARG A 168 31.04 10.27 -7.20
C ARG A 168 29.85 10.66 -8.08
N VAL A 169 30.07 10.72 -9.39
CA VAL A 169 29.02 11.02 -10.37
C VAL A 169 28.71 9.78 -11.19
N PHE A 170 27.45 9.38 -11.21
CA PHE A 170 26.99 8.22 -11.97
C PHE A 170 26.63 8.60 -13.41
N THR A 171 26.89 7.69 -14.34
CA THR A 171 26.44 7.82 -15.74
C THR A 171 24.93 7.66 -15.84
N ALA A 172 24.33 8.10 -16.95
CA ALA A 172 22.90 7.89 -17.19
C ALA A 172 22.51 6.40 -17.13
N GLU A 173 23.37 5.50 -17.59
CA GLU A 173 23.12 4.05 -17.49
C GLU A 173 23.15 3.57 -16.04
N GLN A 174 24.11 4.02 -15.25
CA GLN A 174 24.21 3.70 -13.82
C GLN A 174 22.99 4.22 -13.05
N ILE A 175 22.54 5.45 -13.32
CA ILE A 175 21.32 6.02 -12.69
C ILE A 175 20.08 5.19 -13.00
N ARG A 176 19.93 4.66 -14.23
CA ARG A 176 18.81 3.75 -14.56
C ARG A 176 18.85 2.48 -13.71
N TRP A 177 20.02 1.86 -13.59
CA TRP A 177 20.20 0.66 -12.77
C TRP A 177 19.92 0.93 -11.29
N LEU A 178 20.45 2.04 -10.75
CA LEU A 178 20.18 2.47 -9.38
C LEU A 178 18.68 2.70 -9.14
N GLY A 179 17.97 3.25 -10.14
CA GLY A 179 16.51 3.38 -10.11
C GLY A 179 15.78 2.03 -10.03
N LEU A 180 16.21 1.03 -10.81
CA LEU A 180 15.65 -0.33 -10.74
C LEU A 180 15.90 -0.98 -9.38
N MET A 181 17.11 -0.83 -8.83
CA MET A 181 17.45 -1.33 -7.50
C MET A 181 16.58 -0.67 -6.41
N LYS A 182 16.39 0.65 -6.48
CA LYS A 182 15.50 1.41 -5.59
C LYS A 182 14.05 0.92 -5.65
N GLU A 183 13.51 0.70 -6.86
CA GLU A 183 12.14 0.18 -7.02
C GLU A 183 12.00 -1.23 -6.43
N HIS A 184 13.00 -2.09 -6.63
CA HIS A 184 13.04 -3.42 -6.02
C HIS A 184 13.05 -3.32 -4.48
N ILE A 185 13.98 -2.53 -3.91
CA ILE A 185 14.09 -2.30 -2.46
C ILE A 185 12.79 -1.74 -1.86
N SER A 186 12.10 -0.85 -2.58
CA SER A 186 10.80 -0.31 -2.13
C SER A 186 9.74 -1.40 -1.92
N ALA A 187 9.82 -2.49 -2.70
CA ALA A 187 8.91 -3.62 -2.64
C ALA A 187 9.38 -4.77 -1.73
N SER A 188 10.69 -4.96 -1.55
CA SER A 188 11.28 -6.12 -0.86
C SER A 188 12.13 -5.79 0.38
N LEU A 189 12.30 -4.51 0.73
CA LEU A 189 13.20 -3.96 1.78
C LEU A 189 14.70 -4.08 1.53
N THR A 190 15.13 -5.12 0.83
CA THR A 190 16.55 -5.46 0.64
C THR A 190 16.78 -5.89 -0.79
N ILE A 191 18.01 -5.72 -1.29
CA ILE A 191 18.42 -6.27 -2.58
C ILE A 191 19.71 -7.07 -2.42
N THR A 192 19.80 -8.18 -3.14
CA THR A 192 20.93 -9.09 -3.17
C THR A 192 21.38 -9.33 -4.60
N VAL A 193 22.51 -10.01 -4.76
CA VAL A 193 23.04 -10.37 -6.09
C VAL A 193 22.10 -11.34 -6.82
N ASP A 194 21.47 -12.25 -6.08
CA ASP A 194 20.56 -13.28 -6.63
C ASP A 194 19.30 -12.66 -7.25
N ASP A 195 18.90 -11.47 -6.81
CA ASP A 195 17.74 -10.76 -7.38
C ASP A 195 17.94 -10.41 -8.86
N PHE A 196 19.19 -10.31 -9.32
CA PHE A 196 19.53 -9.97 -10.71
C PHE A 196 19.29 -11.12 -11.70
N ASP A 197 18.99 -12.33 -11.20
CA ASP A 197 18.57 -13.48 -12.02
C ASP A 197 17.07 -13.45 -12.33
N TYR A 198 16.33 -12.50 -11.78
CA TYR A 198 14.89 -12.35 -11.94
C TYR A 198 14.49 -11.00 -12.57
N GLU A 199 13.22 -10.87 -12.92
CA GLU A 199 12.66 -9.62 -13.43
C GLU A 199 12.57 -8.54 -12.35
N PRO A 200 12.76 -7.24 -12.70
CA PRO A 200 13.00 -6.71 -14.05
C PRO A 200 14.47 -6.72 -14.48
N PHE A 201 15.40 -7.14 -13.62
CA PHE A 201 16.83 -7.05 -13.92
C PHE A 201 17.23 -7.95 -15.09
N LEU A 202 16.64 -9.14 -15.20
CA LEU A 202 16.86 -10.07 -16.30
C LEU A 202 16.54 -9.42 -17.66
N GLN A 203 15.43 -8.69 -17.79
CA GLN A 203 15.08 -7.89 -18.98
C GLN A 203 16.15 -6.85 -19.36
N HIS A 204 16.90 -6.36 -18.38
CA HIS A 204 17.97 -5.38 -18.58
C HIS A 204 19.36 -6.02 -18.74
N GLY A 205 19.45 -7.35 -18.87
CA GLY A 205 20.70 -8.10 -19.05
C GLY A 205 21.27 -8.71 -17.77
N GLY A 206 20.49 -8.68 -16.68
CA GLY A 206 20.76 -9.35 -15.41
C GLY A 206 22.09 -8.98 -14.77
N LEU A 207 22.62 -9.94 -14.01
CA LEU A 207 23.85 -9.75 -13.23
C LEU A 207 25.06 -9.40 -14.11
N GLY A 208 25.19 -10.05 -15.28
CA GLY A 208 26.29 -9.81 -16.20
C GLY A 208 26.34 -8.37 -16.70
N LYS A 209 25.18 -7.79 -17.05
CA LYS A 209 25.10 -6.39 -17.48
C LYS A 209 25.34 -5.43 -16.30
N ALA A 210 24.85 -5.75 -15.10
CA ALA A 210 25.13 -4.94 -13.91
C ALA A 210 26.64 -4.85 -13.62
N TYR A 211 27.38 -5.97 -13.67
CA TYR A 211 28.84 -5.97 -13.55
C TYR A 211 29.54 -5.22 -14.70
N ALA A 212 29.03 -5.27 -15.92
CA ALA A 212 29.59 -4.48 -17.02
C ALA A 212 29.42 -2.96 -16.80
N VAL A 213 28.36 -2.53 -16.11
CA VAL A 213 28.03 -1.12 -15.85
C VAL A 213 28.77 -0.55 -14.64
N PHE A 214 28.95 -1.34 -13.57
CA PHE A 214 29.55 -0.89 -12.31
C PHE A 214 30.94 -1.48 -12.03
N GLY A 215 31.36 -2.52 -12.76
CA GLY A 215 32.63 -3.21 -12.56
C GLY A 215 32.76 -3.78 -11.14
N GLN A 216 33.96 -3.70 -10.58
CA GLN A 216 34.28 -4.18 -9.23
C GLN A 216 33.53 -3.43 -8.12
N GLN A 217 32.98 -2.24 -8.43
CA GLN A 217 32.21 -1.46 -7.44
C GLN A 217 30.78 -1.97 -7.27
N PHE A 218 30.31 -2.90 -8.10
CA PHE A 218 28.93 -3.36 -8.07
C PHE A 218 28.49 -3.87 -6.69
N THR A 219 29.20 -4.87 -6.13
CA THR A 219 28.81 -5.49 -4.86
C THR A 219 28.88 -4.53 -3.67
N PRO A 220 29.96 -3.74 -3.49
CA PRO A 220 30.00 -2.73 -2.43
C PRO A 220 28.90 -1.68 -2.58
N LEU A 221 28.64 -1.22 -3.82
CA LEU A 221 27.58 -0.26 -4.12
C LEU A 221 26.19 -0.82 -3.80
N LEU A 222 25.97 -2.10 -4.08
CA LEU A 222 24.69 -2.76 -3.80
C LEU A 222 24.40 -2.81 -2.29
N SER A 223 25.40 -3.18 -1.48
CA SER A 223 25.29 -3.18 -0.01
C SER A 223 25.06 -1.76 0.53
N GLU A 224 25.87 -0.81 0.05
CA GLU A 224 25.77 0.60 0.43
C GLU A 224 24.38 1.17 0.14
N LEU A 225 23.85 0.91 -1.05
CA LEU A 225 22.53 1.37 -1.47
C LEU A 225 21.42 0.70 -0.64
N SER A 226 21.50 -0.62 -0.43
CA SER A 226 20.50 -1.34 0.37
C SER A 226 20.47 -0.81 1.81
N GLU A 227 21.62 -0.56 2.42
CA GLU A 227 21.73 0.01 3.76
C GLU A 227 21.18 1.43 3.84
N ALA A 228 21.56 2.30 2.90
CA ALA A 228 21.12 3.69 2.87
C ALA A 228 19.60 3.83 2.70
N LEU A 229 18.99 2.93 1.94
CA LEU A 229 17.56 2.95 1.64
C LEU A 229 16.71 2.26 2.72
N ALA A 230 17.25 1.28 3.43
CA ALA A 230 16.52 0.52 4.46
C ALA A 230 16.44 1.19 5.85
N ALA A 231 17.12 2.34 6.04
CA ALA A 231 17.31 3.02 7.34
C ALA A 231 16.05 3.68 7.98
#